data_AF-A0A3D2GRM2-F1
#
_entry.id   AF-A0A3D2GRM2-F1
#
_cell.length_a   1.000
_cell.length_b   1.000
_cell.length_c   1.000
_cell.angle_alpha   90.00
_cell.angle_beta   90.00
_cell.angle_gamma   90.00
#
_symmetry.space_group_name_H-M   'P 1'
#
loop_
_entity.id
_entity.type
_entity.pdbx_description
1 polymer ?
#
loop_
_entity_poly.entity_id
_entity_poly.type
_entity_poly.pdbx_seq_one_letter_code
_entity_poly.pdbx_strand_id
1 'polypeptide(L)'
;MMPKDSSLISGRRRIFRTVAAGLISVAFAHPAFAACYTPKEAAAEQAIRIHSELMVVGLTCAAQFRDPALFARYAAFTNKHSNELRAHESAIIGYFAKTAEGNPKRRFDHWRTSIANSVSTRAALSSAGIYCGDKRELVAALDAASRF
;
A
#
# COMPACT_ATOMS: atom_id res chain seq x y z
N MET A 1 -30.85 -45.10 -36.09
CA MET A 1 -30.26 -43.93 -36.75
C MET A 1 -28.82 -43.81 -36.26
N MET A 2 -27.87 -44.27 -37.08
CA MET A 2 -26.42 -44.11 -36.91
C MET A 2 -26.02 -42.68 -37.36
N PRO A 3 -24.78 -42.22 -37.14
CA PRO A 3 -24.51 -41.06 -36.27
C PRO A 3 -23.70 -39.97 -37.00
N LYS A 4 -23.22 -38.98 -36.24
CA LYS A 4 -21.98 -38.26 -36.56
C LYS A 4 -21.32 -37.88 -35.23
N ASP A 5 -20.47 -38.75 -34.67
CA ASP A 5 -19.04 -38.89 -34.94
C ASP A 5 -18.25 -37.59 -34.75
N SER A 6 -17.42 -37.55 -33.71
CA SER A 6 -15.95 -37.67 -33.84
C SER A 6 -15.28 -37.03 -32.61
N SER A 7 -14.86 -37.84 -31.63
CA SER A 7 -13.49 -38.35 -31.50
C SER A 7 -12.55 -37.30 -30.89
N LEU A 8 -12.13 -37.47 -29.63
CA LEU A 8 -10.96 -38.28 -29.27
C LEU A 8 -9.82 -38.09 -30.27
N ILE A 9 -8.67 -37.59 -29.82
CA ILE A 9 -7.36 -38.19 -30.09
C ILE A 9 -6.34 -37.53 -29.14
N SER A 10 -5.99 -38.29 -28.10
CA SER A 10 -4.67 -38.32 -27.48
C SER A 10 -3.63 -38.48 -28.60
N GLY A 11 -2.90 -37.40 -28.88
CA GLY A 11 -1.91 -37.34 -29.95
C GLY A 11 -0.52 -37.16 -29.38
N ARG A 12 0.12 -38.28 -28.99
CA ARG A 12 1.56 -38.38 -28.73
C ARG A 12 2.33 -37.85 -29.96
N ARG A 13 2.71 -36.58 -29.95
CA ARG A 13 3.55 -36.00 -31.02
C ARG A 13 5.01 -36.10 -30.64
N ARG A 14 5.64 -36.99 -31.39
CA ARG A 14 7.04 -37.40 -31.40
C ARG A 14 7.95 -36.18 -31.50
N ILE A 15 9.03 -36.26 -30.73
CA ILE A 15 10.25 -35.46 -30.83
C ILE A 15 10.71 -35.50 -32.30
N PHE A 16 10.57 -34.38 -33.00
CA PHE A 16 11.23 -34.16 -34.28
C PHE A 16 12.46 -33.28 -34.03
N ARG A 17 13.64 -33.89 -34.15
CA ARG A 17 14.91 -33.19 -34.35
C ARG A 17 14.85 -32.50 -35.71
N THR A 18 14.88 -31.17 -35.71
CA THR A 18 15.30 -30.38 -36.87
C THR A 18 16.22 -29.27 -36.37
N VAL A 19 17.49 -29.35 -36.75
CA VAL A 19 18.47 -28.28 -36.64
C VAL A 19 18.09 -27.23 -37.67
N ALA A 20 17.70 -26.03 -37.23
CA ALA A 20 17.58 -24.85 -38.08
C ALA A 20 18.15 -23.66 -37.30
N ALA A 21 19.28 -23.17 -37.78
CA ALA A 21 19.92 -21.95 -37.35
C ALA A 21 19.06 -20.73 -37.73
N GLY A 22 19.10 -19.69 -36.89
CA GLY A 22 18.70 -18.34 -37.27
C GLY A 22 17.61 -17.72 -36.41
N LEU A 23 17.95 -16.54 -35.87
CA LEU A 23 17.12 -15.56 -35.15
C LEU A 23 16.89 -15.85 -33.66
N ILE A 24 17.95 -15.61 -32.86
CA ILE A 24 17.81 -15.16 -31.47
C ILE A 24 17.11 -13.80 -31.52
N SER A 25 15.78 -13.80 -31.47
CA SER A 25 15.04 -12.61 -31.07
C SER A 25 15.44 -12.31 -29.63
N VAL A 26 16.39 -11.40 -29.44
CA VAL A 26 16.61 -10.76 -28.14
C VAL A 26 15.35 -9.93 -27.90
N ALA A 27 14.37 -10.56 -27.27
CA ALA A 27 13.30 -9.83 -26.63
C ALA A 27 13.99 -8.95 -25.59
N PHE A 28 14.19 -7.67 -25.92
CA PHE A 28 14.45 -6.65 -24.92
C PHE A 28 13.24 -6.66 -24.00
N ALA A 29 13.31 -7.47 -22.95
CA ALA A 29 12.50 -7.33 -21.77
C ALA A 29 12.77 -5.90 -21.31
N HIS A 30 11.89 -4.97 -21.70
CA HIS A 30 11.90 -3.64 -21.14
C HIS A 30 11.70 -3.87 -19.65
N PRO A 31 12.68 -3.54 -18.78
CA PRO A 31 12.40 -3.51 -17.38
C PRO A 31 11.25 -2.52 -17.23
N ALA A 32 10.07 -3.02 -16.85
CA ALA A 32 9.06 -2.18 -16.24
C ALA A 32 9.71 -1.68 -14.94
N PHE A 33 10.55 -0.64 -15.04
CA PHE A 33 11.05 0.07 -13.90
C PHE A 33 9.79 0.66 -13.26
N ALA A 34 9.25 -0.03 -12.26
CA ALA A 34 8.46 0.62 -11.24
C ALA A 34 9.35 1.76 -10.75
N ALA A 35 9.01 2.99 -11.11
CA ALA A 35 9.82 4.13 -10.74
C ALA A 35 9.92 4.13 -9.21
N CYS A 36 11.14 4.02 -8.70
CA CYS A 36 11.40 4.06 -7.28
C CYS A 36 11.09 5.45 -6.75
N TYR A 37 10.71 5.54 -5.48
CA TYR A 37 10.59 6.83 -4.83
C TYR A 37 11.93 7.56 -4.80
N THR A 38 11.89 8.86 -5.07
CA THR A 38 12.95 9.76 -4.61
C THR A 38 12.99 9.80 -3.08
N PRO A 39 14.09 10.21 -2.43
CA PRO A 39 14.14 10.32 -0.97
C PRO A 39 13.02 11.17 -0.37
N LYS A 40 12.61 12.24 -1.07
CA LYS A 40 11.49 13.10 -0.66
C LYS A 40 10.15 12.39 -0.76
N GLU A 41 9.92 11.64 -1.84
CA GLU A 41 8.69 10.85 -2.00
C GLU A 41 8.64 9.70 -0.98
N ALA A 42 9.77 9.05 -0.66
CA ALA A 42 9.84 8.02 0.37
C ALA A 42 9.51 8.57 1.77
N ALA A 43 10.06 9.74 2.12
CA ALA A 43 9.72 10.42 3.36
C ALA A 43 8.22 10.80 3.41
N ALA A 44 7.67 11.28 2.31
CA ALA A 44 6.24 11.58 2.22
C ALA A 44 5.36 10.34 2.35
N GLU A 45 5.75 9.22 1.73
CA GLU A 45 5.04 7.95 1.84
C GLU A 45 4.99 7.49 3.30
N GLN A 46 6.14 7.52 3.97
CA GLN A 46 6.26 7.13 5.36
C GLN A 46 5.42 8.03 6.27
N ALA A 47 5.41 9.34 6.03
CA ALA A 47 4.57 10.27 6.77
C ALA A 47 3.07 9.94 6.64
N ILE A 48 2.58 9.66 5.42
CA ILE A 48 1.17 9.30 5.21
C ILE A 48 0.83 7.92 5.81
N ARG A 49 1.76 6.96 5.78
CA ARG A 49 1.58 5.66 6.45
C ARG A 49 1.46 5.81 7.97
N ILE A 50 2.37 6.56 8.58
CA ILE A 50 2.35 6.86 10.02
C ILE A 50 1.06 7.59 10.38
N HIS A 51 0.66 8.59 9.59
CA HIS A 51 -0.58 9.35 9.83
C HIS A 51 -1.83 8.45 9.75
N SER A 52 -1.89 7.56 8.76
CA SER A 52 -2.97 6.58 8.62
C SER A 52 -3.00 5.58 9.78
N GLU A 53 -1.83 5.16 10.26
CA GLU A 53 -1.71 4.27 11.40
C GLU A 53 -2.14 4.95 12.72
N LEU A 54 -1.72 6.20 12.94
CA LEU A 54 -2.12 7.00 14.09
C LEU A 54 -3.64 7.16 14.20
N MET A 55 -4.34 7.33 13.07
CA MET A 55 -5.79 7.38 13.03
C MET A 55 -6.42 6.10 13.63
N VAL A 56 -5.99 4.93 13.14
CA VAL A 56 -6.52 3.63 13.60
C VAL A 56 -6.14 3.36 15.05
N VAL A 57 -4.92 3.71 15.46
CA VAL A 57 -4.48 3.62 16.87
C VAL A 57 -5.35 4.50 17.76
N GLY A 58 -5.65 5.73 17.34
CA GLY A 58 -6.55 6.63 18.06
C GLY A 58 -7.93 6.04 18.31
N LEU A 59 -8.48 5.35 17.32
CA LEU A 59 -9.79 4.70 17.41
C LEU A 59 -9.73 3.39 18.24
N THR A 60 -8.67 2.60 18.09
CA THR A 60 -8.59 1.24 18.61
C THR A 60 -8.07 1.19 20.05
N CYS A 61 -7.08 2.02 20.38
CA CYS A 61 -6.29 1.87 21.59
C CYS A 61 -6.71 2.77 22.76
N ALA A 62 -7.69 3.65 22.56
CA ALA A 62 -8.18 4.57 23.60
C ALA A 62 -8.56 3.84 24.91
N ALA A 63 -9.35 2.76 24.82
CA ALA A 63 -9.74 1.97 25.99
C ALA A 63 -8.56 1.23 26.63
N GLN A 64 -7.69 0.63 25.81
CA GLN A 64 -6.53 -0.14 26.27
C GLN A 64 -5.51 0.73 27.02
N PHE A 65 -5.33 1.99 26.58
CA PHE A 65 -4.47 2.96 27.24
C PHE A 65 -5.16 3.78 28.33
N ARG A 66 -6.47 3.58 28.54
CA ARG A 66 -7.30 4.41 29.44
C ARG A 66 -7.20 5.90 29.12
N ASP A 67 -7.16 6.21 27.82
CA ASP A 67 -7.08 7.57 27.31
C ASP A 67 -8.21 7.83 26.30
N PRO A 68 -9.35 8.38 26.74
CA PRO A 68 -10.46 8.71 25.84
C PRO A 68 -10.13 9.87 24.88
N ALA A 69 -9.06 10.64 25.14
CA ALA A 69 -8.67 11.78 24.30
C ALA A 69 -7.70 11.38 23.18
N LEU A 70 -7.29 10.11 23.06
CA LEU A 70 -6.26 9.68 22.11
C LEU A 70 -6.60 10.06 20.66
N PHE A 71 -7.83 9.79 20.22
CA PHE A 71 -8.26 10.18 18.88
C PHE A 71 -8.32 11.71 18.70
N ALA A 72 -8.73 12.45 19.73
CA ALA A 72 -8.76 13.91 19.68
C ALA A 72 -7.34 14.50 19.54
N ARG A 73 -6.33 13.89 20.16
CA ARG A 73 -4.91 14.28 19.99
C ARG A 73 -4.42 14.03 18.56
N TYR A 74 -4.78 12.90 17.96
CA TYR A 74 -4.53 12.66 16.52
C TYR A 74 -5.18 13.74 15.64
N ALA A 75 -6.43 14.10 15.92
CA ALA A 75 -7.13 15.13 15.15
C ALA A 75 -6.48 16.51 15.32
N ALA A 76 -6.07 16.86 16.55
CA ALA A 76 -5.35 18.11 16.84
C ALA A 76 -4.00 18.16 16.11
N PHE A 77 -3.22 17.08 16.14
CA PHE A 77 -1.99 16.94 15.37
C PHE A 77 -2.24 17.14 13.87
N THR A 78 -3.26 16.47 13.32
CA THR A 78 -3.61 16.57 11.90
C THR A 78 -3.94 18.01 11.49
N ASN A 79 -4.71 18.72 12.32
CA ASN A 79 -5.07 20.11 12.03
C ASN A 79 -3.85 21.03 12.11
N LYS A 80 -3.05 20.89 13.17
CA LYS A 80 -1.83 21.69 13.39
C LYS A 80 -0.82 21.51 12.26
N HIS A 81 -0.61 20.28 11.78
CA HIS A 81 0.36 19.93 10.74
C HIS A 81 -0.24 19.82 9.33
N SER A 82 -1.44 20.37 9.11
CA SER A 82 -2.20 20.21 7.87
C SER A 82 -1.44 20.66 6.61
N ASN A 83 -0.64 21.73 6.69
CA ASN A 83 0.17 22.20 5.56
C ASN A 83 1.27 21.20 5.16
N GLU A 84 1.96 20.63 6.14
CA GLU A 84 3.02 19.64 5.92
C GLU A 84 2.43 18.33 5.39
N LEU A 85 1.32 17.87 5.98
CA LEU A 85 0.59 16.71 5.50
C LEU A 85 0.16 16.90 4.03
N ARG A 86 -0.43 18.05 3.67
CA ARG A 86 -0.79 18.36 2.27
C ARG A 86 0.41 18.37 1.33
N ALA A 87 1.59 18.79 1.81
CA ALA A 87 2.81 18.74 1.01
C ALA A 87 3.26 17.29 0.76
N HIS A 88 3.14 16.41 1.75
CA HIS A 88 3.37 14.97 1.58
C HIS A 88 2.36 14.31 0.63
N GLU A 89 1.07 14.62 0.79
CA GLU A 89 0.02 14.16 -0.14
C GLU A 89 0.34 14.59 -1.58
N SER A 90 0.71 15.86 -1.76
CA SER A 90 1.07 16.41 -3.08
C SER A 90 2.29 15.72 -3.70
N ALA A 91 3.30 15.36 -2.88
CA ALA A 91 4.46 14.61 -3.36
C ALA A 91 4.08 13.22 -3.89
N ILE A 92 3.20 12.50 -3.18
CA ILE A 92 2.75 11.16 -3.60
C ILE A 92 1.77 11.23 -4.78
N ILE A 93 0.89 12.23 -4.82
CA ILE A 93 0.06 12.49 -6.01
C ILE A 93 0.95 12.77 -7.21
N GLY A 94 2.01 13.58 -7.05
CA GLY A 94 2.99 13.85 -8.09
C GLY A 94 3.75 12.60 -8.54
N TYR A 95 4.06 11.68 -7.61
CA TYR A 95 4.58 10.37 -7.97
C TYR A 95 3.59 9.58 -8.84
N PHE A 96 2.33 9.44 -8.41
CA PHE A 96 1.33 8.72 -9.20
C PHE A 96 1.08 9.37 -10.57
N ALA A 97 1.21 10.69 -10.70
CA ALA A 97 1.10 11.36 -11.99
C ALA A 97 2.19 10.93 -12.98
N LYS A 98 3.37 10.53 -12.48
CA LYS A 98 4.49 10.07 -13.31
C LYS A 98 4.46 8.56 -13.58
N THR A 99 3.90 7.78 -12.66
CA THR A 99 4.12 6.32 -12.58
C THR A 99 2.88 5.47 -12.78
N ALA A 100 1.69 6.08 -12.74
CA ALA A 100 0.43 5.38 -12.76
C ALA A 100 -0.50 5.97 -13.82
N GLU A 101 -1.23 5.08 -14.50
CA GLU A 101 -2.32 5.49 -15.40
C GLU A 101 -3.55 5.98 -14.61
N GLY A 102 -4.31 6.88 -15.25
CA GLY A 102 -5.56 7.42 -14.75
C GLY A 102 -5.39 8.68 -13.88
N ASN A 103 -6.41 8.98 -13.07
CA ASN A 103 -6.39 10.18 -12.21
C ASN A 103 -5.47 9.97 -10.99
N PRO A 104 -4.39 10.77 -10.84
CA PRO A 104 -3.40 10.54 -9.79
C PRO A 104 -3.93 10.81 -8.38
N LYS A 105 -4.86 11.76 -8.22
CA LYS A 105 -5.53 11.99 -6.93
C LYS A 105 -6.37 10.78 -6.52
N ARG A 106 -7.16 10.23 -7.44
CA ARG A 106 -7.95 9.01 -7.19
C ARG A 106 -7.06 7.82 -6.84
N ARG A 107 -5.91 7.68 -7.51
CA ARG A 107 -4.89 6.66 -7.19
C ARG A 107 -4.35 6.83 -5.78
N PHE A 108 -4.02 8.07 -5.39
CA PHE A 108 -3.62 8.40 -4.03
C PHE A 108 -4.71 8.05 -3.00
N ASP A 109 -5.96 8.45 -3.24
CA ASP A 109 -7.06 8.19 -2.33
C ASP A 109 -7.28 6.67 -2.12
N HIS A 110 -7.26 5.87 -3.20
CA HIS A 110 -7.33 4.41 -3.10
C HIS A 110 -6.15 3.80 -2.34
N TRP A 111 -4.94 4.28 -2.61
CA TRP A 111 -3.74 3.81 -1.92
C TRP A 111 -3.82 4.11 -0.41
N ARG A 112 -4.21 5.33 -0.03
CA ARG A 112 -4.39 5.71 1.38
C ARG A 112 -5.46 4.86 2.06
N THR A 113 -6.60 4.61 1.39
CA THR A 113 -7.63 3.69 1.90
C THR A 113 -7.08 2.28 2.09
N SER A 114 -6.26 1.77 1.17
CA SER A 114 -5.65 0.44 1.31
C SER A 114 -4.71 0.34 2.52
N ILE A 115 -3.99 1.42 2.85
CA ILE A 115 -3.15 1.48 4.05
C ILE A 115 -4.02 1.43 5.30
N ALA A 116 -5.05 2.28 5.39
CA ALA A 116 -5.95 2.31 6.54
C ALA A 116 -6.59 0.92 6.77
N ASN A 117 -7.07 0.28 5.71
CA ASN A 117 -7.65 -1.06 5.76
C ASN A 117 -6.62 -2.11 6.22
N SER A 118 -5.37 -2.04 5.74
CA SER A 118 -4.30 -2.93 6.17
C SER A 118 -4.00 -2.77 7.66
N VAL A 119 -3.91 -1.53 8.16
CA VAL A 119 -3.70 -1.25 9.57
C VAL A 119 -4.87 -1.76 10.42
N SER A 120 -6.11 -1.46 10.02
CA SER A 120 -7.31 -1.95 10.71
C SER A 120 -7.39 -3.47 10.73
N THR A 121 -6.99 -4.14 9.65
CA THR A 121 -6.93 -5.61 9.60
C THR A 121 -5.90 -6.15 10.60
N ARG A 122 -4.71 -5.56 10.67
CA ARG A 122 -3.71 -5.96 11.68
C ARG A 122 -4.21 -5.77 13.11
N ALA A 123 -4.94 -4.67 13.36
CA ALA A 123 -5.55 -4.41 14.65
C ALA A 123 -6.62 -5.46 15.01
N ALA A 124 -7.45 -5.84 14.03
CA ALA A 124 -8.52 -6.83 14.21
C ALA A 124 -8.00 -8.27 14.39
N LEU A 125 -6.89 -8.63 13.73
CA LEU A 125 -6.29 -9.97 13.83
C LEU A 125 -5.45 -10.16 15.10
N SER A 126 -5.22 -9.10 15.86
CA SER A 126 -4.42 -9.11 17.10
C SER A 126 -5.31 -8.90 18.32
N SER A 127 -4.91 -9.39 19.50
CA SER A 127 -5.55 -8.93 20.73
C SER A 127 -5.26 -7.43 20.94
N ALA A 128 -6.21 -6.69 21.52
CA ALA A 128 -6.02 -5.26 21.79
C ALA A 128 -4.78 -4.97 22.64
N GLY A 129 -4.47 -5.86 23.60
CA GLY A 129 -3.28 -5.76 24.44
C GLY A 129 -1.96 -5.84 23.65
N ILE A 130 -1.86 -6.75 22.67
CA ILE A 130 -0.68 -6.90 21.82
C ILE A 130 -0.58 -5.73 20.85
N TYR A 131 -1.64 -5.48 20.06
CA TYR A 131 -1.62 -4.43 19.05
C TYR A 131 -1.31 -3.06 19.65
N CYS A 132 -1.98 -2.68 20.73
CA CYS A 132 -1.72 -1.40 21.37
C CYS A 132 -0.37 -1.41 22.12
N GLY A 133 0.07 -2.54 22.64
CA GLY A 133 1.42 -2.69 23.19
C GLY A 133 2.50 -2.24 22.21
N ASP A 134 2.41 -2.70 20.96
CA ASP A 134 3.35 -2.39 19.88
C ASP A 134 3.27 -0.93 19.38
N LYS A 135 2.25 -0.17 19.81
CA LYS A 135 1.99 1.21 19.37
C LYS A 135 2.27 2.26 20.45
N ARG A 136 2.77 1.86 21.62
CA ARG A 136 3.07 2.79 22.72
C ARG A 136 4.05 3.89 22.31
N GLU A 137 5.14 3.53 21.63
CA GLU A 137 6.15 4.50 21.20
C GLU A 137 5.59 5.47 20.16
N LEU A 138 4.76 4.98 19.24
CA LEU A 138 4.09 5.83 18.25
C LEU A 138 3.15 6.84 18.92
N VAL A 139 2.41 6.44 19.96
CA VAL A 139 1.56 7.35 20.75
C VAL A 139 2.41 8.35 21.55
N ALA A 140 3.53 7.92 22.13
CA ALA A 140 4.45 8.83 22.82
C ALA A 140 5.01 9.89 21.86
N ALA A 141 5.32 9.52 20.62
CA ALA A 141 5.77 10.45 19.58
C ALA A 141 4.66 11.43 19.17
N LEU A 142 3.40 10.97 19.02
CA LEU A 142 2.25 11.85 18.80
C LEU A 142 2.14 12.90 19.90
N ASP A 143 2.31 12.49 21.17
CA ASP A 143 2.22 13.38 22.31
C ASP A 143 3.33 14.43 22.33
N ALA A 144 4.56 14.02 22.01
CA ALA A 144 5.68 14.94 21.89
C ALA A 144 5.44 15.98 20.78
N ALA A 145 4.93 15.55 19.62
CA ALA A 145 4.66 16.43 18.49
C ALA A 145 3.46 17.37 18.72
N SER A 146 2.49 16.96 19.54
CA SER A 146 1.26 17.71 19.82
C SER A 146 1.40 18.75 20.94
N ARG A 147 2.48 18.71 21.73
CA ARG A 147 2.70 19.61 22.89
C ARG A 147 3.32 20.97 22.54
N PHE A 148 3.95 21.06 21.38
CA PHE A 148 4.45 22.33 20.81
C PHE A 148 3.39 22.93 19.88
#